data_AF-A0A351AGE1-F1
#
_entry.id   AF-A0A351AGE1-F1
#
_cell.length_a   1.000
_cell.length_b   1.000
_cell.length_c   1.000
_cell.angle_alpha   90.00
_cell.angle_beta   90.00
_cell.angle_gamma   90.00
#
_symmetry.space_group_name_H-M   'P 1'
#
loop_
_entity.id
_entity.type
_entity.pdbx_description
1 polymer ?
#
loop_
_entity_poly.entity_id
_entity_poly.type
_entity_poly.pdbx_seq_one_letter_code
_entity_poly.pdbx_strand_id
1 'polypeptide(L)' 'MDIRTALIRQYRAAILMTRQAIEVTPDDLWTWGEHPRTYWRIAYHALGYAHLYLYEDMASW' A
#
# COMPACT_ATOMS: atom_id res chain seq x y z
N MET A 1 -16.41 10.96 18.22
CA MET A 1 -15.64 9.86 17.61
C MET A 1 -14.18 10.05 18.01
N ASP A 2 -13.55 9.03 18.58
CA ASP A 2 -12.12 9.11 18.91
C ASP A 2 -11.29 9.07 17.61
N ILE A 3 -10.48 10.09 17.39
CA ILE A 3 -9.64 10.26 16.19
C ILE A 3 -8.66 9.09 16.05
N ARG A 4 -8.09 8.61 17.17
CA ARG A 4 -7.18 7.46 17.16
C ARG A 4 -7.90 6.22 16.63
N THR A 5 -9.08 5.91 17.16
CA THR A 5 -9.90 4.78 16.70
C THR A 5 -10.29 4.91 15.22
N ALA A 6 -10.63 6.12 14.77
CA ALA A 6 -10.96 6.38 13.36
C ALA A 6 -9.75 6.11 12.43
N LEU A 7 -8.57 6.61 12.80
CA LEU A 7 -7.33 6.39 12.03
C LEU A 7 -6.98 4.90 11.95
N ILE A 8 -7.01 4.17 13.07
CA ILE A 8 -6.71 2.72 13.07
C ILE A 8 -7.63 1.96 12.11
N ARG A 9 -8.93 2.29 12.10
CA ARG A 9 -9.91 1.64 11.20
C ARG A 9 -9.62 1.97 9.74
N GLN A 10 -9.31 3.23 9.43
CA GLN A 10 -9.00 3.66 8.06
C GLN A 10 -7.72 3.01 7.53
N TYR A 11 -6.64 2.97 8.33
CA TYR A 11 -5.40 2.31 7.94
C TYR A 11 -5.61 0.81 7.67
N ARG A 12 -6.35 0.11 8.55
CA ARG A 12 -6.67 -1.32 8.34
C ARG A 12 -7.48 -1.55 7.06
N ALA A 13 -8.50 -0.73 6.83
CA ALA A 13 -9.32 -0.83 5.63
C ALA A 13 -8.49 -0.55 4.36
N ALA A 14 -7.67 0.50 4.36
CA ALA A 14 -6.82 0.86 3.24
C ALA A 14 -5.83 -0.26 2.88
N ILE A 15 -5.12 -0.81 3.89
CA ILE A 15 -4.17 -1.91 3.67
C ILE A 15 -4.87 -3.17 3.12
N LEU A 16 -6.06 -3.50 3.65
CA LEU A 16 -6.85 -4.62 3.16
C LEU A 16 -7.28 -4.43 1.69
N MET A 17 -7.77 -3.24 1.35
CA MET A 17 -8.18 -2.93 -0.03
C MET A 17 -6.99 -2.93 -0.98
N THR A 18 -5.84 -2.41 -0.57
CA THR A 18 -4.60 -2.45 -1.36
C THR A 18 -4.18 -3.90 -1.63
N ARG A 19 -4.23 -4.77 -0.62
CA ARG A 19 -3.95 -6.21 -0.77
C ARG A 19 -4.90 -6.84 -1.79
N GLN A 20 -6.20 -6.61 -1.67
CA GLN A 20 -7.20 -7.16 -2.60
C GLN A 20 -6.93 -6.71 -4.04
N ALA A 21 -6.60 -5.44 -4.25
CA ALA A 21 -6.27 -4.93 -5.58
C ALA A 21 -5.03 -5.63 -6.17
N ILE A 22 -3.99 -5.83 -5.35
CA ILE A 22 -2.77 -6.54 -5.76
C ILE A 22 -3.06 -8.00 -6.12
N GLU A 23 -3.85 -8.71 -5.30
CA GLU A 23 -4.15 -10.13 -5.50
C GLU A 23 -4.95 -10.42 -6.79
N VAL A 24 -5.74 -9.45 -7.27
CA VAL A 24 -6.53 -9.59 -8.51
C VAL A 24 -5.89 -8.92 -9.72
N THR A 25 -4.70 -8.33 -9.58
CA THR A 25 -4.02 -7.60 -10.66
C THR A 25 -3.54 -8.59 -11.75
N PRO A 26 -3.97 -8.43 -13.02
CA PRO A 26 -3.45 -9.21 -14.14
C PRO A 26 -1.94 -8.99 -14.38
N ASP A 27 -1.25 -10.02 -14.89
CA ASP A 27 0.21 -10.00 -15.08
C ASP A 27 0.70 -8.85 -15.97
N ASP A 28 -0.04 -8.54 -17.03
CA ASP A 28 0.27 -7.47 -17.99
C ASP A 28 0.12 -6.07 -17.38
N LEU A 29 -0.73 -5.92 -16.36
CA LEU A 29 -0.95 -4.64 -15.70
C LEU A 29 0.24 -4.23 -14.82
N TRP A 30 1.04 -5.18 -14.31
CA TRP A 30 2.17 -4.86 -13.43
C TRP A 30 3.20 -3.95 -14.07
N THR A 31 3.49 -4.16 -15.35
CA THR A 31 4.44 -3.35 -16.13
C THR A 31 3.75 -2.24 -16.93
N TRP A 32 2.41 -2.19 -16.92
CA TRP A 32 1.63 -1.14 -17.56
C TRP A 32 1.84 0.22 -16.89
N GLY A 33 1.77 1.27 -17.71
CA GLY A 33 1.99 2.66 -17.33
C GLY A 33 3.31 3.22 -17.86
N GLU A 34 3.41 4.55 -17.88
CA GLU A 34 4.61 5.25 -18.34
C GLU A 34 5.55 5.55 -17.17
N HIS A 35 6.86 5.57 -17.44
CA HIS A 35 7.84 6.01 -16.44
C HIS A 35 7.48 7.42 -15.91
N PRO A 36 7.49 7.65 -14.58
CA PRO A 36 7.92 6.76 -13.51
C PRO A 36 6.79 5.98 -12.82
N ARG A 37 5.57 5.99 -13.35
CA ARG A 37 4.33 5.52 -12.70
C ARG A 37 3.82 4.21 -13.28
N THR A 38 4.71 3.21 -13.37
CA THR A 38 4.28 1.82 -13.63
C THR A 38 3.49 1.29 -12.43
N TYR A 39 2.51 0.41 -12.68
CA TYR A 39 1.62 -0.09 -11.63
C TYR A 39 2.38 -0.72 -10.46
N TRP A 40 3.38 -1.58 -10.73
CA TRP A 40 4.19 -2.20 -9.68
C TRP A 40 4.85 -1.18 -8.75
N ARG A 41 5.27 -0.02 -9.29
CA ARG A 41 5.97 1.01 -8.53
C ARG A 41 5.01 1.79 -7.65
N ILE A 42 3.76 1.95 -8.07
CA ILE A 42 2.69 2.53 -7.25
C ILE A 42 2.37 1.61 -6.07
N ALA A 43 2.18 0.31 -6.33
CA ALA A 43 1.91 -0.69 -5.29
C ALA A 43 3.07 -0.77 -4.28
N TYR A 44 4.32 -0.83 -4.79
CA TYR A 44 5.52 -0.84 -3.97
C TYR A 44 5.65 0.44 -3.13
N HIS A 45 5.43 1.62 -3.72
CA HIS A 45 5.52 2.89 -3.01
C HIS A 45 4.48 2.97 -1.89
N ALA A 46 3.22 2.62 -2.16
CA ALA A 46 2.16 2.65 -1.16
C ALA A 46 2.48 1.76 0.05
N LEU A 47 2.90 0.50 -0.18
CA LEU A 47 3.19 -0.44 0.90
C LEU A 47 4.51 -0.12 1.62
N GLY A 48 5.56 0.22 0.87
CA GLY A 48 6.87 0.53 1.44
C GLY A 48 6.83 1.76 2.35
N TYR A 49 6.15 2.82 1.94
CA TYR A 49 6.01 4.02 2.78
C TYR A 49 5.01 3.82 3.91
N ALA A 50 3.95 3.03 3.72
CA ALA A 50 3.07 2.66 4.84
C ALA A 50 3.86 1.93 5.93
N HIS A 51 4.76 1.02 5.55
CA HIS A 51 5.64 0.35 6.49
C HIS A 51 6.61 1.33 7.18
N LEU A 52 7.35 2.14 6.41
CA LEU A 52 8.27 3.15 6.95
C LEU A 52 7.62 4.16 7.92
N TYR A 53 6.33 4.44 7.77
CA TYR A 53 5.63 5.39 8.65
C TYR A 53 4.99 4.73 9.87
N LEU A 54 4.82 3.40 9.85
CA LEU A 54 4.29 2.62 10.97
C LEU A 54 5.41 2.01 11.82
N TYR A 55 6.60 1.87 11.26
CA TYR A 55 7.77 1.24 11.87
C TYR A 55 8.98 2.18 11.85
N GLU A 56 9.99 1.86 12.67
CA GLU A 56 11.19 2.69 12.78
C GLU A 56 12.07 2.63 11.51
N ASP A 57 12.14 1.45 10.89
CA ASP A 57 12.86 1.22 9.64
C ASP A 57 12.21 0.08 8.82
N MET A 58 12.78 -0.22 7.65
CA MET A 58 12.32 -1.32 6.76
C MET A 58 12.67 -2.73 7.25
N ALA A 59 13.43 -2.85 8.35
CA ALA A 59 13.85 -4.14 8.91
C ALA A 59 12.98 -4.56 10.11
N SER A 60 12.20 -3.63 10.65
CA SER A 60 11.33 -3.78 11.81
C SER A 60 10.01 -4.51 11.45
N TRP A 61 9.40 -5.25 12.39
CA TRP A 61 8.13 -6.00 12.21
C TRP A 61 7.19 -5.87 13.40
#